data_AF-A0A645EPF0-F1
#
_entry.id   AF-A0A645EPF0-F1
#
_cell.length_a   1.000
_cell.length_b   1.000
_cell.length_c   1.000
_cell.angle_alpha   90.00
_cell.angle_beta   90.00
_cell.angle_gamma   90.00
#
_symmetry.space_group_name_H-M   'P 1'
#
loop_
_entity.id
_entity.type
_entity.pdbx_description
1 polymer ?
#
loop_
_entity_poly.entity_id
_entity_poly.type
_entity_poly.pdbx_seq_one_letter_code
_entity_poly.pdbx_strand_id
1 'polypeptide(L)'
;MNPIQRLEALPEEILRTFHPDFIFLIEPDKIQHFPARNMSHNQKIHEVKKRLDHSLMVTHWNEHEIIYSPELTVFALLPKE
;
A
#
# COMPACT_ATOMS: atom_id res chain seq x y z
N MET A 1 -4.60 13.02 -6.68
CA MET A 1 -5.31 12.82 -5.39
C MET A 1 -4.31 12.25 -4.39
N ASN A 2 -4.34 12.71 -3.14
CA ASN A 2 -3.41 12.25 -2.11
C ASN A 2 -3.77 10.80 -1.69
N PRO A 3 -2.83 9.84 -1.63
CA PRO A 3 -3.13 8.46 -1.19
C PRO A 3 -3.78 8.39 0.20
N ILE A 4 -3.44 9.31 1.10
CA ILE A 4 -4.03 9.39 2.45
C ILE A 4 -5.53 9.67 2.38
N GLN A 5 -5.95 10.65 1.59
CA GLN A 5 -7.37 11.00 1.43
C GLN A 5 -8.19 9.83 0.87
N ARG A 6 -7.56 8.98 0.05
CA ARG A 6 -8.21 7.79 -0.49
C ARG A 6 -8.37 6.71 0.57
N LEU A 7 -7.41 6.55 1.46
CA LEU A 7 -7.53 5.63 2.60
C LEU A 7 -8.59 6.08 3.60
N GLU A 8 -8.64 7.37 3.90
CA GLU A 8 -9.67 7.94 4.79
C GLU A 8 -11.08 7.85 4.20
N ALA A 9 -11.20 7.78 2.87
CA ALA A 9 -12.47 7.57 2.18
C ALA A 9 -12.89 6.09 2.10
N LEU A 10 -12.03 5.14 2.48
CA LEU A 10 -12.40 3.73 2.50
C LEU A 10 -13.36 3.42 3.66
N PRO A 11 -14.33 2.51 3.45
CA PRO A 11 -15.13 1.98 4.54
C PRO A 11 -14.27 1.37 5.65
N GLU A 12 -14.68 1.56 6.90
CA GLU A 12 -13.97 1.04 8.07
C GLU A 12 -13.79 -0.49 8.01
N GLU A 13 -14.74 -1.21 7.41
CA GLU A 13 -14.64 -2.65 7.18
C GLU A 13 -13.42 -3.03 6.34
N ILE A 14 -13.08 -2.24 5.32
CA ILE A 14 -11.89 -2.47 4.49
C ILE A 14 -10.63 -2.18 5.31
N LEU A 15 -10.62 -1.11 6.09
CA LEU A 15 -9.47 -0.75 6.93
C LEU A 15 -9.12 -1.86 7.93
N ARG A 16 -10.14 -2.56 8.45
CA ARG A 16 -9.97 -3.71 9.36
C ARG A 16 -9.41 -4.96 8.68
N THR A 17 -9.41 -5.04 7.34
CA THR A 17 -8.83 -6.18 6.60
C THR A 17 -7.33 -6.07 6.37
N PHE A 18 -6.73 -4.90 6.64
CA PHE A 18 -5.31 -4.69 6.44
C PHE A 18 -4.49 -5.47 7.47
N HIS A 19 -3.78 -6.48 7.00
CA HIS A 19 -3.01 -7.40 7.83
C HIS A 19 -1.54 -7.43 7.37
N PRO A 20 -0.55 -7.41 8.29
CA PRO A 20 0.89 -7.28 7.96
C PRO A 20 1.45 -8.38 7.05
N ASP A 21 0.79 -9.53 7.03
CA ASP A 21 1.04 -10.66 6.12
C ASP A 21 0.80 -10.36 4.64
N PHE A 22 0.19 -9.22 4.32
CA PHE A 22 -0.18 -8.85 2.96
C PHE A 22 0.30 -7.45 2.61
N ILE A 23 0.63 -7.26 1.34
CA ILE A 23 0.77 -5.93 0.75
C ILE A 23 -0.49 -5.65 -0.04
N PHE A 24 -1.03 -4.44 0.15
CA PHE A 24 -2.25 -4.00 -0.52
C PHE A 24 -1.89 -3.00 -1.61
N LEU A 25 -2.40 -3.16 -2.82
CA LEU A 25 -2.34 -2.18 -3.89
C LEU A 25 -3.73 -1.59 -4.08
N ILE A 26 -3.81 -0.26 -3.96
CA ILE A 26 -5.07 0.46 -3.91
C ILE A 26 -5.17 1.33 -5.17
N GLU A 27 -5.99 0.88 -6.11
CA GLU A 27 -6.40 1.59 -7.32
C GLU A 27 -7.74 2.29 -7.11
N PRO A 28 -8.12 3.28 -7.95
CA PRO A 28 -9.36 4.02 -7.76
C PRO A 28 -10.60 3.12 -7.70
N ASP A 29 -10.60 2.05 -8.50
CA ASP A 29 -11.77 1.18 -8.69
C ASP A 29 -11.62 -0.18 -7.99
N LYS A 30 -10.43 -0.54 -7.48
CA LYS A 30 -10.19 -1.86 -6.91
C LYS A 30 -9.04 -1.85 -5.90
N ILE A 31 -9.10 -2.82 -4.98
CA ILE A 31 -8.02 -3.12 -4.04
C ILE A 31 -7.53 -4.53 -4.35
N GLN A 32 -6.24 -4.65 -4.65
CA GLN A 32 -5.56 -5.93 -4.78
C GLN A 32 -4.74 -6.17 -3.52
N HIS A 33 -4.55 -7.43 -3.16
CA HIS A 33 -3.63 -7.81 -2.09
C HIS A 33 -2.83 -9.03 -2.53
N PHE A 34 -1.60 -9.14 -2.03
CA PHE A 34 -0.78 -10.31 -2.28
C PHE A 34 -0.02 -10.73 -1.02
N PRO A 35 0.23 -12.03 -0.85
CA PRO A 35 0.90 -12.53 0.33
C PRO A 35 2.34 -12.01 0.39
N ALA A 36 2.68 -11.43 1.53
CA ALA A 36 4.00 -10.95 1.90
C ALA A 36 4.49 -11.59 3.20
N ARG A 37 3.91 -12.75 3.56
CA ARG A 37 4.29 -13.54 4.74
C ARG A 37 5.76 -13.91 4.66
N ASN A 38 6.47 -13.70 5.76
CA ASN A 38 7.92 -13.92 5.87
C ASN A 38 8.80 -13.06 4.95
N MET A 39 8.24 -12.03 4.28
CA MET A 39 9.06 -11.07 3.55
C MET A 39 9.60 -10.03 4.50
N SER A 40 10.91 -9.77 4.44
CA SER A 40 11.48 -8.62 5.12
C SER A 40 10.94 -7.32 4.53
N HIS A 41 10.95 -6.24 5.30
CA HIS A 41 10.53 -4.93 4.83
C HIS A 41 11.19 -4.52 3.50
N ASN A 42 12.49 -4.76 3.34
CA ASN A 42 13.21 -4.50 2.09
C ASN A 42 12.69 -5.35 0.91
N GLN A 43 12.30 -6.61 1.15
CA GLN A 43 11.68 -7.45 0.13
C GLN A 43 10.28 -6.94 -0.25
N LYS A 44 9.49 -6.51 0.74
CA LYS A 44 8.17 -5.89 0.49
C LYS A 44 8.32 -4.65 -0.40
N ILE A 45 9.26 -3.76 -0.09
CA ILE A 45 9.57 -2.58 -0.91
C ILE A 45 10.02 -2.99 -2.33
N HIS A 46 10.89 -4.00 -2.45
CA HIS A 46 11.37 -4.47 -3.75
C HIS A 46 10.23 -5.00 -4.63
N GLU A 47 9.32 -5.79 -4.05
CA GLU A 47 8.13 -6.31 -4.72
C GLU A 47 7.18 -5.20 -5.18
N VAL A 48 7.03 -4.15 -4.37
CA VAL A 48 6.25 -2.96 -4.73
C VAL A 48 6.92 -2.18 -5.85
N LYS A 49 8.24 -1.97 -5.79
CA LYS A 49 9.05 -1.35 -6.87
C LYS A 49 8.90 -2.07 -8.20
N LYS A 50 8.96 -3.40 -8.19
CA LYS A 50 8.80 -4.23 -9.39
C LYS A 50 7.42 -4.08 -10.04
N ARG A 51 6.38 -3.77 -9.26
CA ARG A 51 5.01 -3.60 -9.77
C ARG A 51 4.69 -2.17 -10.19
N LEU A 52 5.25 -1.19 -9.49
CA LEU A 52 4.96 0.21 -9.73
C LEU A 52 5.92 0.84 -10.75
N ASP A 53 7.13 0.33 -10.99
CA ASP A 53 8.10 0.77 -12.04
C ASP A 53 8.38 2.29 -12.15
N HIS A 54 8.03 3.08 -11.12
CA HIS A 54 8.15 4.54 -11.12
C HIS A 54 8.89 5.05 -9.89
N SER A 55 9.17 6.35 -9.87
CA SER A 55 9.72 7.06 -8.71
C SER A 55 8.79 6.91 -7.51
N LEU A 56 9.15 6.01 -6.60
CA LEU A 56 8.37 5.71 -5.41
C LEU A 56 8.73 6.65 -4.27
N MET A 57 7.72 7.29 -3.74
CA MET A 57 7.73 8.06 -2.51
C MET A 57 7.12 7.21 -1.39
N VAL A 58 7.64 7.40 -0.18
CA VAL A 58 7.15 6.72 1.02
C VAL A 58 6.54 7.77 1.94
N THR A 59 5.36 7.46 2.46
CA THR A 59 4.69 8.25 3.51
C THR A 59 4.08 7.30 4.54
N HIS A 60 3.62 7.83 5.66
CA HIS A 60 3.05 7.04 6.74
C HIS A 60 1.64 7.51 7.05
N TRP A 61 0.75 6.56 7.35
CA TRP A 61 -0.63 6.83 7.74
C TRP A 61 -1.10 5.81 8.77
N ASN A 62 -1.56 6.26 9.94
CA ASN A 62 -1.97 5.38 11.04
C ASN A 62 -0.97 4.25 11.30
N GLU A 63 0.31 4.61 11.33
CA GLU A 63 1.45 3.70 11.49
C GLU A 63 1.69 2.71 10.34
N HIS A 64 0.81 2.66 9.33
CA HIS A 64 1.03 1.94 8.09
C HIS A 64 1.95 2.72 7.17
N GLU A 65 2.80 2.00 6.44
CA GLU A 65 3.64 2.60 5.43
C GLU A 65 2.91 2.60 4.08
N ILE A 66 2.89 3.75 3.42
CA ILE A 66 2.30 3.94 2.11
C ILE A 66 3.42 4.23 1.13
N ILE A 67 3.47 3.44 0.07
CA ILE A 67 4.41 3.62 -1.02
C ILE A 67 3.61 4.04 -2.27
N TYR A 68 3.86 5.22 -2.80
CA TYR A 68 3.10 5.76 -3.92
C TYR A 68 4.03 6.43 -4.93
N SER A 69 3.54 6.66 -6.14
CA SER A 69 4.23 7.52 -7.11
C SER A 69 3.32 8.68 -7.49
N PRO A 70 3.82 9.92 -7.58
CA PRO A 70 3.01 11.06 -8.03
C PRO A 70 2.50 10.89 -9.47
N GLU A 71 3.15 10.04 -10.27
CA GLU A 71 2.78 9.76 -11.66
C GLU A 71 1.73 8.65 -11.77
N LEU A 72 1.49 7.90 -10.69
CA LEU A 72 0.56 6.77 -10.67
C LEU A 72 -0.68 7.05 -9.83
N THR A 73 -1.81 6.55 -10.31
CA THR A 73 -3.04 6.50 -9.53
C THR A 73 -3.07 5.33 -8.55
N VAL A 74 -2.18 4.35 -8.68
CA VAL A 74 -2.06 3.23 -7.75
C VAL A 74 -1.02 3.53 -6.67
N PHE A 75 -1.31 3.11 -5.44
CA PHE A 75 -0.35 3.13 -4.34
C PHE A 75 -0.39 1.81 -3.57
N ALA A 76 0.73 1.46 -2.94
CA ALA A 76 0.83 0.33 -2.04
C ALA A 76 0.65 0.77 -0.59
N LEU A 77 0.00 -0.08 0.21
CA LEU A 77 -0.09 0.02 1.66
C LEU A 77 0.54 -1.24 2.26
N LEU A 78 1.50 -1.00 3.15
CA LEU A 78 2.16 -2.00 3.97
C LEU A 78 1.64 -1.81 5.40
N PRO A 79 0.81 -2.74 5.90
CA PRO A 79 0.33 -2.67 7.27
C PRO A 79 1.48 -2.84 8.25
N LYS A 80 1.33 -2.23 9.42
CA LYS A 80 2.27 -2.36 10.52
C LYS A 80 2.14 -3.75 11.12
N GLU A 81 3.27 -4.33 11.53
CA GLU A 81 3.34 -5.58 12.30
C GLU A 81 2.76 -5.45 13.72
#